data_AF-A0A5E4DBS9-F1
#
_entry.id   AF-A0A5E4DBS9-F1
#
_cell.length_a   1.000
_cell.length_b   1.000
_cell.length_c   1.000
_cell.angle_alpha   90.00
_cell.angle_beta   90.00
_cell.angle_gamma   90.00
#
_symmetry.space_group_name_H-M   'P 1'
#
loop_
_entity.id
_entity.type
_entity.pdbx_description
1 polymer ?
#
loop_
_entity_poly.entity_id
_entity_poly.type
_entity_poly.pdbx_seq_one_letter_code
_entity_poly.pdbx_strand_id
1 'polypeptide(L)'
;MAGARATAAAASAGSSASSGNPPPQEPGLGELLEEFSRTQYRAKDSSGMSGSKVERIEKRCLELFGRDFCFSVIPNVNGDICGHYPRHMVFLEYESSEKEKDTFQSTVQ
;
A
#
# COMPACT_ATOMS: atom_id res chain seq x y z
N MET A 1 -6.76 -44.11 -36.31
CA MET A 1 -6.98 -42.67 -36.04
C MET A 1 -5.63 -42.06 -35.76
N ALA A 2 -5.20 -41.11 -36.60
CA ALA A 2 -3.87 -40.51 -36.60
C ALA A 2 -3.88 -39.15 -35.87
N GLY A 3 -2.72 -38.79 -35.28
CA GLY A 3 -2.31 -37.42 -34.93
C GLY A 3 -3.00 -36.81 -33.70
N ALA A 4 -2.41 -35.92 -32.92
CA ALA A 4 -1.16 -35.19 -33.08
C ALA A 4 -0.68 -34.73 -31.69
N ARG A 5 0.65 -34.74 -31.47
CA ARG A 5 1.30 -34.13 -30.30
C ARG A 5 1.36 -32.62 -30.53
N ALA A 6 0.80 -31.83 -29.61
CA ALA A 6 0.98 -30.39 -29.59
C ALA A 6 2.29 -30.03 -28.87
N THR A 7 3.17 -29.31 -29.56
CA THR A 7 4.42 -28.75 -29.05
C THR A 7 4.13 -27.48 -28.26
N ALA A 8 4.52 -27.43 -26.99
CA ALA A 8 4.52 -26.19 -26.22
C ALA A 8 5.68 -25.30 -26.69
N ALA A 9 5.37 -24.12 -27.20
CA ALA A 9 6.36 -23.11 -27.55
C ALA A 9 6.83 -22.41 -26.27
N ALA A 10 8.13 -22.52 -25.97
CA ALA A 10 8.79 -21.76 -24.92
C ALA A 10 9.07 -20.34 -25.43
N ALA A 11 8.35 -19.34 -24.92
CA ALA A 11 8.74 -17.94 -25.05
C ALA A 11 9.74 -17.63 -23.92
N SER A 12 11.03 -17.59 -24.26
CA SER A 12 12.05 -17.08 -23.34
C SER A 12 11.97 -15.55 -23.34
N ALA A 13 11.57 -15.00 -22.20
CA ALA A 13 11.55 -13.57 -21.96
C ALA A 13 12.98 -13.02 -22.03
N GLY A 14 13.20 -12.06 -22.94
CA GLY A 14 14.44 -11.29 -22.99
C GLY A 14 14.63 -10.55 -21.67
N SER A 15 15.73 -10.87 -20.98
CA SER A 15 16.14 -10.18 -19.77
C SER A 15 16.81 -8.86 -20.16
N SER A 16 16.04 -7.77 -20.21
CA SER A 16 16.62 -6.42 -20.25
C SER A 16 17.05 -6.05 -18.83
N ALA A 17 18.30 -6.33 -18.51
CA ALA A 17 18.94 -5.83 -17.30
C ALA A 17 19.07 -4.31 -17.41
N SER A 18 18.19 -3.57 -16.73
CA SER A 18 18.33 -2.13 -16.54
C SER A 18 19.49 -1.88 -15.55
N SER A 19 20.62 -1.39 -16.07
CA SER A 19 21.71 -0.81 -15.27
C SER A 19 21.30 0.57 -14.73
N GLY A 20 20.24 0.61 -13.94
CA GLY A 20 19.86 1.80 -13.17
C GLY A 20 20.50 1.73 -11.80
N ASN A 21 21.08 2.85 -11.35
CA ASN A 21 21.36 3.05 -9.92
C ASN A 21 20.12 2.58 -9.12
N PRO A 22 20.27 1.82 -8.02
CA PRO A 22 19.11 1.42 -7.24
C PRO A 22 18.36 2.69 -6.84
N PRO A 23 17.02 2.70 -6.99
CA PRO A 23 16.22 3.84 -6.57
C PRO A 23 16.52 4.14 -5.09
N PRO A 24 16.40 5.42 -4.66
CA PRO A 24 16.59 5.79 -3.27
C PRO A 24 15.79 4.84 -2.38
N GLN A 25 16.48 4.11 -1.49
CA GLN A 25 15.81 3.20 -0.58
C GLN A 25 15.04 4.04 0.43
N GLU A 26 13.71 3.84 0.49
CA GLU A 26 12.89 4.50 1.48
C GLU A 26 13.33 4.11 2.89
N PRO A 27 13.83 5.06 3.71
CA PRO A 27 14.26 4.76 5.06
C PRO A 27 13.11 4.16 5.87
N GLY A 28 13.36 3.01 6.51
CA GLY A 28 12.39 2.30 7.35
C GLY A 28 11.32 1.50 6.60
N LEU A 29 11.32 1.46 5.26
CA LEU A 29 10.35 0.66 4.50
C LEU A 29 10.50 -0.84 4.77
N GLY A 30 11.74 -1.33 4.87
CA GLY A 30 12.01 -2.73 5.18
C GLY A 30 11.48 -3.14 6.56
N GLU A 31 11.68 -2.29 7.57
CA GLU A 31 11.16 -2.50 8.94
C GLU A 31 9.63 -2.52 8.96
N LEU A 32 9.01 -1.62 8.19
CA LEU A 32 7.56 -1.55 8.03
C LEU A 32 6.99 -2.83 7.40
N LEU A 33 7.61 -3.32 6.34
CA LEU A 33 7.23 -4.57 5.67
C LEU A 33 7.39 -5.79 6.58
N GLU A 34 8.50 -5.86 7.31
CA GLU A 34 8.76 -6.95 8.26
C GLU A 34 7.72 -6.95 9.39
N GLU A 35 7.29 -5.78 9.87
CA GLU A 35 6.22 -5.65 10.85
C GLU A 35 4.88 -6.16 10.31
N PHE A 36 4.50 -5.77 9.09
CA PHE A 36 3.26 -6.23 8.46
C PHE A 36 3.25 -7.74 8.23
N SER A 37 4.40 -8.33 7.91
CA SER A 37 4.50 -9.78 7.72
C SER A 37 4.20 -10.58 9.00
N ARG A 38 4.38 -9.96 10.18
CA ARG A 38 4.24 -10.60 11.49
C ARG A 38 3.01 -10.18 12.27
N THR A 39 2.30 -9.15 11.82
CA THR A 39 1.25 -8.47 12.60
C THR A 39 -0.07 -8.44 11.85
N GLN A 40 -1.14 -8.86 12.52
CA GLN A 40 -2.50 -8.65 12.03
C GLN A 40 -3.08 -7.37 12.63
N TYR A 41 -3.50 -6.44 11.77
CA TYR A 41 -4.08 -5.17 12.19
C TYR A 41 -5.61 -5.27 12.21
N ARG A 42 -6.20 -4.99 13.36
CA ARG A 42 -7.65 -5.01 13.58
C ARG A 42 -8.08 -3.76 14.34
N ALA A 43 -9.25 -3.25 13.98
CA ALA A 43 -9.82 -2.05 14.59
C ALA A 43 -9.93 -2.11 16.12
N LYS A 44 -10.34 -3.27 16.65
CA LYS A 44 -10.68 -3.46 18.06
C LYS A 44 -9.47 -3.66 18.99
N ASP A 45 -8.26 -3.76 18.44
CA ASP A 45 -7.06 -4.18 19.17
C ASP A 45 -6.16 -2.99 19.60
N SER A 46 -6.67 -1.75 19.61
CA SER A 46 -5.89 -0.52 19.82
C SER A 46 -5.59 -0.14 21.28
N SER A 47 -6.03 -0.93 22.28
CA SER A 47 -6.13 -0.48 23.68
C SER A 47 -4.87 -0.65 24.57
N GLY A 48 -3.65 -0.74 24.01
CA GLY A 48 -2.42 -0.96 24.81
C GLY A 48 -1.15 -0.25 24.31
N MET A 49 0.01 -0.54 24.91
CA MET A 49 1.34 -0.02 24.51
C MET A 49 1.63 -0.26 23.00
N SER A 50 1.08 -1.34 22.44
CA SER A 50 1.08 -1.66 21.01
C SER A 50 0.39 -0.58 20.15
N GLY A 51 -0.64 0.09 20.68
CA GLY A 51 -1.39 1.15 20.01
C GLY A 51 -0.50 2.31 19.55
N SER A 52 0.47 2.72 20.36
CA SER A 52 1.43 3.78 19.99
C SER A 52 2.38 3.41 18.85
N LYS A 53 2.66 2.12 18.68
CA LYS A 53 3.47 1.60 17.56
C LYS A 53 2.60 1.50 16.30
N VAL A 54 1.40 0.93 16.45
CA VAL A 54 0.39 0.82 15.38
C VAL A 54 0.06 2.19 14.79
N GLU A 55 -0.17 3.21 15.62
CA GLU A 55 -0.45 4.57 15.15
C GLU A 55 0.71 5.18 14.35
N ARG A 56 1.96 4.96 14.77
CA ARG A 56 3.13 5.41 14.01
C ARG A 56 3.23 4.73 12.65
N ILE A 57 2.91 3.44 12.59
CA ILE A 57 2.89 2.64 11.37
C ILE A 57 1.78 3.10 10.43
N GLU A 58 0.56 3.24 10.95
CA GLU A 58 -0.60 3.73 10.20
C GLU A 58 -0.29 5.10 9.58
N LYS A 59 0.26 6.03 10.38
CA LYS A 59 0.67 7.34 9.89
C LYS A 59 1.72 7.24 8.78
N ARG A 60 2.76 6.42 8.97
CA ARG A 60 3.81 6.25 7.96
C ARG A 60 3.27 5.67 6.65
N CYS A 61 2.32 4.74 6.72
CA CYS A 61 1.65 4.21 5.52
C CYS A 61 0.88 5.30 4.78
N LEU A 62 0.09 6.12 5.48
CA LEU A 62 -0.64 7.22 4.86
C LEU A 62 0.28 8.26 4.21
N GLU A 63 1.42 8.56 4.83
CA GLU A 63 2.46 9.43 4.24
C GLU A 63 3.04 8.84 2.96
N LEU A 64 3.35 7.54 2.95
CA LEU A 64 3.87 6.85 1.76
C LEU A 64 2.82 6.82 0.64
N PHE A 65 1.56 6.54 0.95
CA PHE A 65 0.47 6.58 -0.04
C PHE A 65 0.29 7.99 -0.60
N GLY A 66 0.22 9.02 0.24
CA GLY A 66 0.04 10.42 -0.18
C GLY A 66 1.23 11.02 -0.93
N ARG A 67 2.37 10.32 -0.97
CA ARG A 67 3.49 10.73 -1.81
C ARG A 67 3.20 10.47 -3.28
N ASP A 68 2.68 9.27 -3.56
CA ASP A 68 2.60 8.68 -4.90
C ASP A 68 1.13 8.59 -5.40
N PHE A 69 0.13 8.73 -4.54
CA PHE A 69 -1.29 8.57 -4.88
C PHE A 69 -2.20 9.59 -4.17
N CYS A 70 -3.24 10.02 -4.89
CA CYS A 70 -4.43 10.57 -4.27
C CYS A 70 -5.24 9.41 -3.69
N PHE A 71 -5.64 9.53 -2.43
CA PHE A 71 -6.32 8.45 -1.72
C PHE A 71 -7.43 8.99 -0.83
N SER A 72 -8.44 8.16 -0.63
CA SER A 72 -9.46 8.34 0.40
C SER A 72 -9.31 7.27 1.49
N VAL A 73 -9.75 7.62 2.69
CA VAL A 73 -9.73 6.71 3.84
C VAL A 73 -11.13 6.53 4.35
N ILE A 74 -11.57 5.27 4.41
CA ILE A 74 -12.77 4.91 5.14
C ILE A 74 -12.37 4.57 6.58
N PRO A 75 -12.82 5.34 7.59
CA PRO A 75 -12.49 5.08 8.98
C PRO A 75 -13.25 3.85 9.48
N ASN A 76 -12.53 2.98 10.20
CA ASN A 76 -13.06 1.81 10.89
C ASN A 76 -12.48 1.76 12.32
N VAL A 77 -12.34 2.91 12.98
CA VAL A 77 -11.57 3.04 14.23
C VAL A 77 -12.12 2.16 15.35
N ASN A 78 -13.43 1.99 15.44
CA ASN A 78 -14.09 1.15 16.45
C ASN A 78 -14.50 -0.23 15.92
N GLY A 79 -14.23 -0.54 14.65
CA GLY A 79 -14.64 -1.79 14.01
C GLY A 79 -16.08 -1.81 13.53
N ASP A 80 -16.72 -0.65 13.36
CA ASP A 80 -18.13 -0.50 12.97
C ASP A 80 -18.44 -1.11 11.59
N ILE A 81 -17.44 -1.15 10.70
CA ILE A 81 -17.57 -1.81 9.39
C ILE A 81 -17.33 -3.31 9.53
N CYS A 82 -16.20 -3.66 10.15
CA CYS A 82 -15.88 -5.03 10.55
C CYS A 82 -14.68 -5.01 11.51
N GLY A 83 -14.77 -5.72 12.64
CA GLY A 83 -13.68 -5.83 13.62
C GLY A 83 -12.44 -6.58 13.12
N HIS A 84 -12.52 -7.25 11.97
CA HIS A 84 -11.38 -7.94 11.35
C HIS A 84 -10.58 -7.06 10.38
N TYR A 85 -11.12 -5.91 9.98
CA TYR A 85 -10.40 -4.96 9.15
C TYR A 85 -9.54 -4.01 9.99
N PRO A 86 -8.47 -3.43 9.40
CA PRO A 86 -7.69 -2.37 10.04
C PRO A 86 -8.54 -1.12 10.37
N ARG A 87 -7.99 -0.21 11.18
CA ARG A 87 -8.65 1.07 11.55
C ARG A 87 -8.80 2.01 10.36
N HIS A 88 -7.89 1.92 9.39
CA HIS A 88 -7.89 2.72 8.17
C HIS A 88 -7.93 1.80 6.96
N MET A 89 -9.02 1.86 6.19
CA MET A 89 -9.10 1.22 4.88
C MET A 89 -8.81 2.28 3.82
N VAL A 90 -7.71 2.12 3.11
CA VAL A 90 -7.20 3.10 2.14
C VAL A 90 -7.62 2.69 0.74
N PHE A 91 -8.24 3.61 0.00
CA PHE A 91 -8.56 3.47 -1.41
C PHE A 91 -7.65 4.39 -2.20
N LEU A 92 -6.76 3.80 -3.00
CA LEU A 92 -5.91 4.55 -3.92
C LEU A 92 -6.74 4.88 -5.16
N GLU A 93 -6.95 6.17 -5.43
CA GLU A 93 -7.85 6.61 -6.50
C GLU A 93 -7.09 6.74 -7.82
N TYR A 94 -6.01 7.51 -7.81
CA TYR A 94 -5.13 7.71 -8.97
C TYR A 94 -3.73 8.12 -8.49
N GLU A 95 -2.74 7.94 -9.37
CA GLU A 95 -1.35 8.34 -9.11
C GLU A 95 -1.27 9.88 -8.97
N SER A 96 -0.61 10.36 -7.91
CA SER A 96 -0.41 11.78 -7.70
C SER A 96 0.55 12.34 -8.74
N SER A 97 0.09 13.30 -9.54
CA SER A 97 0.96 14.09 -10.39
C SER A 97 1.61 15.22 -9.57
N GLU A 98 2.91 15.52 -9.77
CA GLU A 98 3.62 16.63 -9.08
C GLU A 98 2.88 17.99 -9.16
N LYS A 99 1.98 18.16 -10.14
CA LYS A 99 1.26 19.40 -10.44
C LYS A 99 -0.05 19.61 -9.64
N GLU A 100 -0.49 18.63 -8.85
CA GLU A 100 -1.84 18.65 -8.26
C GLU A 100 -1.86 18.93 -6.74
N LYS A 101 -0.71 18.94 -6.07
CA LYS A 101 -0.59 19.14 -4.62
C LYS A 101 -1.00 20.54 -4.11
N ASP A 102 -1.35 21.47 -5.00
CA ASP A 102 -1.63 22.88 -4.65
C ASP A 102 -3.07 23.35 -5.00
N THR A 103 -3.92 22.53 -5.63
CA THR A 103 -5.07 23.08 -6.37
C THR A 103 -6.45 22.92 -5.71
N PHE A 104 -6.61 22.22 -4.59
CA PHE A 104 -7.94 22.12 -3.96
C PHE A 104 -7.93 22.39 -2.46
N GLN A 105 -7.74 23.67 -2.11
CA GLN A 105 -8.48 24.19 -0.95
C GLN A 105 -9.96 24.28 -1.34
N SER A 106 -10.77 23.39 -0.79
CA SER A 106 -12.22 23.45 -0.95
C SER A 106 -12.75 24.69 -0.21
N THR A 107 -13.02 25.77 -0.95
CA THR A 107 -13.83 26.88 -0.43
C THR A 107 -15.24 26.35 -0.21
N VAL A 108 -15.60 26.08 1.05
CA VAL A 108 -16.98 25.80 1.45
C VAL A 108 -17.69 27.15 1.56
N GLN A 109 -18.75 27.34 0.76
CA GLN A 109 -19.71 28.47 0.89
C GLN A 109 -20.78 28.17 1.93
#